data_AF-A0A4P2Q0Q5-F1
#
_entry.id   AF-A0A4P2Q0Q5-F1
#
_cell.length_a   1.000
_cell.length_b   1.000
_cell.length_c   1.000
_cell.angle_alpha   90.00
_cell.angle_beta   90.00
_cell.angle_gamma   90.00
#
_symmetry.space_group_name_H-M   'P 1'
#
loop_
_entity.id
_entity.type
_entity.pdbx_description
1 polymer ?
#
loop_
_entity_poly.entity_id
_entity_poly.type
_entity_poly.pdbx_seq_one_letter_code
_entity_poly.pdbx_strand_id
1 'polypeptide(L)'
;MTPDHSPHAVLDELAGHPHGDDLARVVHTAAFAAADERRTTLAAGIAELVDRAGLSAADAETRFGNVIRALERGTSEGAGSATRVLLATLLARGVALSPPEGPEAEGRVAEALVWLSTYTSVDALIALDAALGERAAGLWRAIAALVRRADQGALPELGRAGAILAAAALRGSTSPDARAEAAALVDEVRDPIVRSLLRDAVSPGRRPSRAPGAAAGGGEGASGGAPWAAGGAERDAGDPARLAGELAPPPRGPVQLVLLAATGILLVIHLVRLAGRGLLRYRRPAALEISPRGVIVRSRTELFGRALREQETYIPVEALLRATREVRYPRLGLYAGLVALGLGTYLGVSLLVDGARAGSPELLGVGALVFAVGAALDFGLSHLETATRGRCRVVLVPRKGPSVALAGIDRAAADLALGRLPRA
;
A
#
# COMPACT_ATOMS: atom_id res chain seq x y z
N MET A 1 -21.26 20.07 3.63
CA MET A 1 -21.48 19.06 2.57
C MET A 1 -20.12 18.71 1.98
N THR A 2 -19.74 17.45 1.95
CA THR A 2 -18.49 17.03 1.29
C THR A 2 -18.67 17.16 -0.22
N PRO A 3 -17.77 17.84 -0.95
CA PRO A 3 -17.87 17.94 -2.40
C PRO A 3 -17.88 16.54 -3.02
N ASP A 4 -18.78 16.32 -3.98
CA ASP A 4 -18.80 15.08 -4.76
C ASP A 4 -17.60 15.08 -5.72
N HIS A 5 -16.79 14.02 -5.64
CA HIS A 5 -15.60 13.81 -6.46
C HIS A 5 -15.78 12.59 -7.36
N SER A 6 -17.02 12.28 -7.76
CA SER A 6 -17.31 11.23 -8.73
C SER A 6 -16.86 11.64 -10.15
N PRO A 7 -16.48 10.69 -11.02
CA PRO A 7 -16.20 10.97 -12.43
C PRO A 7 -17.35 11.68 -13.15
N HIS A 8 -18.61 11.36 -12.82
CA HIS A 8 -19.79 12.06 -13.34
C HIS A 8 -19.80 13.53 -12.95
N ALA A 9 -19.58 13.86 -11.68
CA ALA A 9 -19.50 15.25 -11.24
C ALA A 9 -18.37 16.04 -11.92
N VAL A 10 -17.26 15.38 -12.25
CA VAL A 10 -16.18 15.99 -13.03
C VAL A 10 -16.60 16.21 -14.49
N LEU A 11 -17.21 15.21 -15.13
CA LEU A 11 -17.69 15.34 -16.52
C LEU A 11 -18.76 16.43 -16.67
N ASP A 12 -19.68 16.56 -15.71
CA ASP A 12 -20.73 17.58 -15.70
C ASP A 12 -20.13 19.00 -15.64
N GLU A 13 -19.09 19.20 -14.83
CA GLU A 13 -18.37 20.47 -14.79
C GLU A 13 -17.61 20.72 -16.10
N LEU A 14 -16.88 19.72 -16.60
CA LEU A 14 -16.12 19.84 -17.84
C LEU A 14 -17.01 20.12 -19.06
N ALA A 15 -18.26 19.64 -19.06
CA ALA A 15 -19.22 19.96 -20.12
C ALA A 15 -19.61 21.45 -20.15
N GLY A 16 -19.56 22.14 -19.01
CA GLY A 16 -19.78 23.59 -18.92
C GLY A 16 -18.50 24.43 -19.02
N HIS A 17 -17.32 23.79 -19.03
CA HIS A 17 -16.04 24.47 -19.03
C HIS A 17 -15.64 24.89 -20.46
N PRO A 18 -15.31 26.17 -20.75
CA PRO A 18 -15.02 26.64 -22.11
C PRO A 18 -13.94 25.85 -22.86
N HIS A 19 -12.93 25.40 -22.12
CA HIS A 19 -11.80 24.61 -22.63
C HIS A 19 -11.82 23.14 -22.21
N GLY A 20 -12.97 22.61 -21.79
CA GLY A 20 -13.06 21.25 -21.23
C GLY A 20 -12.54 20.16 -22.17
N ASP A 21 -12.85 20.25 -23.47
CA ASP A 21 -12.39 19.30 -24.49
C ASP A 21 -10.92 19.48 -24.85
N ASP A 22 -10.42 20.72 -24.91
CA ASP A 22 -9.01 21.00 -25.18
C ASP A 22 -8.12 20.46 -24.05
N LEU A 23 -8.53 20.68 -22.79
CA LEU A 23 -7.87 20.11 -21.62
C LEU A 23 -7.86 18.58 -21.68
N ALA A 24 -8.95 17.95 -22.10
CA ALA A 24 -9.03 16.50 -22.25
C ALA A 24 -8.06 15.98 -23.34
N ARG A 25 -7.95 16.69 -24.47
CA ARG A 25 -7.00 16.37 -25.55
C ARG A 25 -5.54 16.53 -25.11
N VAL A 26 -5.22 17.57 -24.31
CA VAL A 26 -3.88 17.78 -23.75
C VAL A 26 -3.51 16.65 -22.79
N VAL A 27 -4.40 16.32 -21.84
CA VAL A 27 -4.17 15.21 -20.89
C VAL A 27 -4.02 13.89 -21.63
N HIS A 28 -4.87 13.61 -22.62
CA HIS A 28 -4.80 12.40 -23.44
C HIS A 28 -3.45 12.31 -24.18
N THR A 29 -3.06 13.36 -24.89
CA THR A 29 -1.80 13.37 -25.66
C THR A 29 -0.58 13.20 -24.75
N ALA A 30 -0.53 13.92 -23.62
CA ALA A 30 0.56 13.80 -22.67
C ALA A 30 0.64 12.39 -22.04
N ALA A 31 -0.51 11.80 -21.71
CA ALA A 31 -0.58 10.47 -21.12
C ALA A 31 -0.19 9.36 -22.09
N PHE A 32 -0.67 9.40 -23.33
CA PHE A 32 -0.29 8.41 -24.34
C PHE A 32 1.18 8.53 -24.74
N ALA A 33 1.71 9.75 -24.87
CA ALA A 33 3.15 9.93 -25.08
C ALA A 33 3.98 9.36 -23.91
N ALA A 34 3.53 9.55 -22.67
CA ALA A 34 4.18 8.94 -21.51
C ALA A 34 4.08 7.40 -21.51
N ALA A 35 2.95 6.84 -21.94
CA ALA A 35 2.75 5.40 -22.04
C ALA A 35 3.63 4.75 -23.12
N ASP A 36 3.74 5.39 -24.28
CA ASP A 36 4.54 4.93 -25.43
C ASP A 36 6.04 5.00 -25.10
N GLU A 37 6.49 6.08 -24.44
CA GLU A 37 7.89 6.25 -24.00
C GLU A 37 8.19 5.59 -22.65
N ARG A 38 7.19 4.92 -22.04
CA ARG A 38 7.28 4.26 -20.72
C ARG A 38 7.77 5.19 -19.60
N ARG A 39 7.35 6.46 -19.61
CA ARG A 39 7.66 7.49 -18.59
C ARG A 39 6.66 7.47 -17.42
N THR A 40 7.17 7.42 -16.20
CA THR A 40 6.34 7.47 -14.97
C THR A 40 5.80 8.86 -14.65
N THR A 41 6.22 9.88 -15.40
CA THR A 41 5.81 11.28 -15.26
C THR A 41 5.25 11.83 -16.57
N LEU A 42 4.23 12.68 -16.44
CA LEU A 42 3.55 13.31 -17.57
C LEU A 42 4.22 14.62 -18.00
N ALA A 43 5.02 15.24 -17.13
CA ALA A 43 5.50 16.62 -17.24
C ALA A 43 6.29 16.96 -18.53
N ALA A 44 6.95 15.98 -19.15
CA ALA A 44 7.73 16.25 -20.36
C ALA A 44 6.82 16.55 -21.56
N GLY A 45 7.08 17.67 -22.24
CA GLY A 45 6.35 18.13 -23.43
C GLY A 45 5.06 18.90 -23.15
N ILE A 46 4.65 19.07 -21.88
CA ILE A 46 3.37 19.69 -21.55
C ILE A 46 3.29 21.16 -21.97
N ALA A 47 4.37 21.92 -21.78
CA ALA A 47 4.40 23.33 -22.18
C ALA A 47 4.12 23.50 -23.69
N GLU A 48 4.67 22.63 -24.54
CA GLU A 48 4.43 22.63 -25.98
C GLU A 48 3.00 22.24 -26.33
N LEU A 49 2.43 21.23 -25.64
CA LEU A 49 1.04 20.81 -25.84
C LEU A 49 0.05 21.90 -25.43
N VAL A 50 0.31 22.58 -24.32
CA VAL A 50 -0.50 23.70 -23.80
C VAL A 50 -0.44 24.90 -24.75
N ASP A 51 0.75 25.28 -25.21
CA ASP A 51 0.96 26.36 -26.18
C ASP A 51 0.26 26.06 -27.52
N ARG A 52 0.39 24.83 -28.04
CA ARG A 52 -0.30 24.38 -29.25
C ARG A 52 -1.83 24.42 -29.12
N ALA A 53 -2.35 24.16 -27.92
CA ALA A 53 -3.78 24.24 -27.62
C ALA A 53 -4.25 25.68 -27.37
N GLY A 54 -3.34 26.67 -27.33
CA GLY A 54 -3.68 28.06 -27.03
C GLY A 54 -4.19 28.26 -25.60
N LEU A 55 -3.80 27.39 -24.67
CA LEU A 55 -4.28 27.41 -23.29
C LEU A 55 -3.31 28.14 -22.37
N SER A 56 -3.85 28.89 -21.42
CA SER A 56 -3.10 29.45 -20.29
C SER A 56 -3.37 28.67 -19.01
N ALA A 57 -2.58 28.95 -17.96
CA ALA A 57 -2.84 28.39 -16.64
C ALA A 57 -4.23 28.79 -16.08
N ALA A 58 -4.77 29.95 -16.47
CA ALA A 58 -6.10 30.39 -16.03
C ALA A 58 -7.21 29.56 -16.69
N ASP A 59 -7.01 29.15 -17.94
CA ASP A 59 -7.96 28.33 -18.72
C ASP A 59 -8.02 26.88 -18.21
N ALA A 60 -7.12 26.49 -17.33
CA ALA A 60 -7.04 25.15 -16.76
C ALA A 60 -7.60 25.05 -15.34
N GLU A 61 -8.21 26.11 -14.80
CA GLU A 61 -8.74 26.14 -13.44
C GLU A 61 -10.15 25.50 -13.37
N THR A 62 -10.31 24.51 -12.49
CA THR A 62 -11.59 23.86 -12.20
C THR A 62 -11.82 23.85 -10.69
N ARG A 63 -13.04 23.53 -10.23
CA ARG A 63 -13.29 23.34 -8.78
C ARG A 63 -12.54 22.15 -8.18
N PHE A 64 -12.03 21.24 -9.03
CA PHE A 64 -11.21 20.09 -8.63
C PHE A 64 -9.70 20.38 -8.69
N GLY A 65 -9.32 21.59 -9.10
CA GLY A 65 -7.95 22.09 -9.18
C GLY A 65 -7.53 22.46 -10.60
N ASN A 66 -6.28 22.90 -10.72
CA ASN A 66 -5.69 23.34 -11.97
C ASN A 66 -5.05 22.18 -12.74
N VAL A 67 -5.53 21.90 -13.96
CA VAL A 67 -5.09 20.75 -14.76
C VAL A 67 -3.62 20.85 -15.15
N ILE A 68 -3.17 22.01 -15.65
CA ILE A 68 -1.80 22.22 -16.12
C ILE A 68 -0.82 22.08 -14.95
N ARG A 69 -1.10 22.71 -13.81
CA ARG A 69 -0.24 22.58 -12.61
C ARG A 69 -0.20 21.15 -12.08
N ALA A 70 -1.30 20.42 -12.17
CA ALA A 70 -1.35 19.02 -11.74
C ALA A 70 -0.46 18.13 -12.62
N LEU A 71 -0.49 18.40 -13.93
CA LEU A 71 0.33 17.76 -14.94
C LEU A 71 1.83 18.06 -14.79
N GLU A 72 2.20 19.32 -14.53
CA GLU A 72 3.59 19.78 -14.33
C GLU A 72 4.25 19.21 -13.08
N ARG A 73 3.54 19.18 -11.95
CA ARG A 73 4.07 18.62 -10.69
C ARG A 73 4.30 17.11 -10.76
N GLY A 74 3.71 16.46 -11.76
CA GLY A 74 3.77 15.02 -11.89
C GLY A 74 3.02 14.28 -10.78
N THR A 75 3.21 12.97 -10.78
CA THR A 75 2.42 11.99 -10.04
C THR A 75 2.94 11.72 -8.63
N SER A 76 4.08 12.32 -8.27
CA SER A 76 4.88 11.91 -7.11
C SER A 76 4.56 12.65 -5.81
N GLU A 77 4.01 13.86 -5.82
CA GLU A 77 3.81 14.62 -4.57
C GLU A 77 2.52 15.48 -4.56
N GLY A 78 1.61 15.18 -3.62
CA GLY A 78 0.63 16.16 -3.13
C GLY A 78 -0.64 16.39 -3.96
N ALA A 79 -0.87 15.69 -5.07
CA ALA A 79 -2.16 15.77 -5.76
C ALA A 79 -3.28 15.25 -4.83
N GLY A 80 -4.19 16.14 -4.43
CA GLY A 80 -5.36 15.77 -3.66
C GLY A 80 -6.20 14.71 -4.37
N SER A 81 -7.07 14.01 -3.62
CA SER A 81 -7.98 13.02 -4.21
C SER A 81 -8.81 13.59 -5.36
N ALA A 82 -9.28 14.84 -5.24
CA ALA A 82 -10.02 15.55 -6.26
C ALA A 82 -9.24 15.70 -7.59
N THR A 83 -7.99 16.16 -7.52
CA THR A 83 -7.14 16.38 -8.70
C THR A 83 -6.81 15.07 -9.42
N ARG A 84 -6.66 13.96 -8.68
CA ARG A 84 -6.46 12.64 -9.30
C ARG A 84 -7.69 12.19 -10.08
N VAL A 85 -8.90 12.39 -9.53
CA VAL A 85 -10.13 12.09 -10.27
C VAL A 85 -10.30 13.01 -11.48
N LEU A 86 -9.91 14.29 -11.36
CA LEU A 86 -9.91 15.23 -12.48
C LEU A 86 -9.06 14.72 -13.65
N LEU A 87 -7.79 14.36 -13.40
CA LEU A 87 -6.89 13.85 -14.45
C LEU A 87 -7.37 12.51 -15.03
N ALA A 88 -7.83 11.59 -14.19
CA ALA A 88 -8.43 10.32 -14.62
C ALA A 88 -9.61 10.54 -15.56
N THR A 89 -10.50 11.48 -15.20
CA THR A 89 -11.71 11.78 -15.96
C THR A 89 -11.39 12.50 -17.27
N LEU A 90 -10.46 13.45 -17.27
CA LEU A 90 -9.99 14.12 -18.49
C LEU A 90 -9.34 13.14 -19.46
N LEU A 91 -8.54 12.19 -18.96
CA LEU A 91 -7.96 11.14 -19.79
C LEU A 91 -9.06 10.26 -20.41
N ALA A 92 -10.03 9.79 -19.63
CA ALA A 92 -11.16 9.02 -20.13
C ALA A 92 -12.01 9.81 -21.15
N ARG A 93 -12.26 11.10 -20.90
CA ARG A 93 -12.94 12.00 -21.84
C ARG A 93 -12.15 12.17 -23.13
N GLY A 94 -10.82 12.30 -23.06
CA GLY A 94 -9.96 12.38 -24.23
C GLY A 94 -10.05 11.13 -25.12
N VAL A 95 -10.11 9.94 -24.50
CA VAL A 95 -10.41 8.68 -25.21
C VAL A 95 -11.81 8.73 -25.84
N ALA A 96 -12.82 9.26 -25.15
CA ALA A 96 -14.17 9.39 -25.68
C ALA A 96 -14.30 10.36 -26.87
N LEU A 97 -13.47 11.42 -26.92
CA LEU A 97 -13.39 12.37 -28.04
C LEU A 97 -12.75 11.77 -29.29
N SER A 98 -11.83 10.81 -29.11
CA SER A 98 -11.15 10.07 -30.18
C SER A 98 -11.24 8.55 -29.93
N PRO A 99 -12.46 8.00 -29.99
CA PRO A 99 -12.76 6.63 -29.60
C PRO A 99 -12.01 5.64 -30.49
N PRO A 100 -11.34 4.62 -29.92
CA PRO A 100 -10.68 3.61 -30.74
C PRO A 100 -11.72 2.77 -31.48
N GLU A 101 -11.46 2.52 -32.76
CA GLU A 101 -12.33 1.69 -33.60
C GLU A 101 -11.64 0.37 -33.96
N GLY A 102 -12.28 -0.74 -33.57
CA GLY A 102 -11.80 -2.08 -33.87
C GLY A 102 -10.84 -2.65 -32.82
N PRO A 103 -10.70 -4.00 -32.81
CA PRO A 103 -10.08 -4.72 -31.70
C PRO A 103 -8.59 -4.39 -31.52
N GLU A 104 -7.86 -4.09 -32.60
CA GLU A 104 -6.44 -3.74 -32.51
C GLU A 104 -6.23 -2.36 -31.87
N ALA A 105 -7.05 -1.36 -32.26
CA ALA A 105 -6.98 -0.02 -31.70
C ALA A 105 -7.42 -0.02 -30.23
N GLU A 106 -8.52 -0.72 -29.93
CA GLU A 106 -9.00 -0.94 -28.56
C GLU A 106 -7.94 -1.63 -27.70
N GLY A 107 -7.24 -2.64 -28.25
CA GLY A 107 -6.13 -3.32 -27.60
C GLY A 107 -4.98 -2.40 -27.21
N ARG A 108 -4.53 -1.55 -28.14
CA ARG A 108 -3.45 -0.56 -27.87
C ARG A 108 -3.86 0.47 -26.82
N VAL A 109 -5.08 1.00 -26.92
CA VAL A 109 -5.62 1.95 -25.93
C VAL A 109 -5.74 1.29 -24.56
N ALA A 110 -6.31 0.08 -24.48
CA ALA A 110 -6.41 -0.66 -23.23
C ALA A 110 -5.03 -0.91 -22.59
N GLU A 111 -4.02 -1.28 -23.38
CA GLU A 111 -2.67 -1.51 -22.88
C GLU A 111 -2.06 -0.22 -22.30
N ALA A 112 -2.18 0.90 -23.01
CA ALA A 112 -1.71 2.20 -22.53
C ALA A 112 -2.41 2.63 -21.23
N LEU A 113 -3.74 2.47 -21.14
CA LEU A 113 -4.50 2.84 -19.95
C LEU A 113 -4.13 1.99 -18.72
N VAL A 114 -3.98 0.67 -18.89
CA VAL A 114 -3.55 -0.22 -17.81
C VAL A 114 -2.11 0.09 -17.39
N TRP A 115 -1.22 0.38 -18.35
CA TRP A 115 0.14 0.79 -18.06
C TRP A 115 0.19 2.09 -17.25
N LEU A 116 -0.55 3.12 -17.68
CA LEU A 116 -0.63 4.41 -16.97
C LEU A 116 -1.15 4.25 -15.55
N SER A 117 -2.19 3.43 -15.36
CA SER A 117 -2.76 3.15 -14.04
C SER A 117 -1.77 2.39 -13.14
N THR A 118 -0.86 1.61 -13.72
CA THR A 118 0.14 0.81 -13.00
C THR A 118 1.34 1.64 -12.58
N TYR A 119 1.81 2.54 -13.45
CA TYR A 119 3.11 3.20 -13.31
C TYR A 119 3.03 4.72 -13.06
N THR A 120 1.83 5.28 -13.04
CA THR A 120 1.57 6.70 -12.79
C THR A 120 0.45 6.87 -11.75
N SER A 121 0.13 8.10 -11.37
CA SER A 121 -1.02 8.39 -10.49
C SER A 121 -2.32 8.65 -11.26
N VAL A 122 -2.32 8.52 -12.59
CA VAL A 122 -3.49 8.75 -13.43
C VAL A 122 -4.09 7.40 -13.81
N ASP A 123 -5.25 7.11 -13.24
CA ASP A 123 -6.01 5.89 -13.47
C ASP A 123 -7.34 6.26 -14.14
N ALA A 124 -7.39 6.21 -15.47
CA ALA A 124 -8.61 6.51 -16.22
C ALA A 124 -9.63 5.37 -16.18
N LEU A 125 -9.26 4.18 -15.73
CA LEU A 125 -10.14 3.01 -15.75
C LEU A 125 -11.39 3.24 -14.89
N ILE A 126 -11.26 4.01 -13.81
CA ILE A 126 -12.38 4.38 -12.92
C ILE A 126 -13.42 5.30 -13.58
N ALA A 127 -13.09 5.93 -14.71
CA ALA A 127 -13.90 6.94 -15.37
C ALA A 127 -14.38 6.52 -16.77
N LEU A 128 -13.99 5.33 -17.27
CA LEU A 128 -14.35 4.86 -18.61
C LEU A 128 -15.86 4.74 -18.81
N ASP A 129 -16.58 4.14 -17.87
CA ASP A 129 -18.04 3.98 -17.98
C ASP A 129 -18.74 5.33 -18.06
N ALA A 130 -18.31 6.29 -17.23
CA ALA A 130 -18.89 7.62 -17.19
C ALA A 130 -18.62 8.41 -18.49
N ALA A 131 -17.43 8.26 -19.08
CA ALA A 131 -17.02 9.02 -20.25
C ALA A 131 -17.47 8.40 -21.58
N LEU A 132 -17.50 7.07 -21.71
CA LEU A 132 -17.81 6.37 -22.96
C LEU A 132 -19.22 5.75 -22.99
N GLY A 133 -19.84 5.49 -21.84
CA GLY A 133 -21.11 4.76 -21.76
C GLY A 133 -21.03 3.40 -22.46
N GLU A 134 -22.01 3.09 -23.31
CA GLU A 134 -22.08 1.83 -24.08
C GLU A 134 -20.88 1.64 -25.03
N ARG A 135 -20.20 2.73 -25.43
CA ARG A 135 -19.03 2.65 -26.31
C ARG A 135 -17.80 2.04 -25.62
N ALA A 136 -17.84 1.88 -24.30
CA ALA A 136 -16.76 1.25 -23.53
C ALA A 136 -16.66 -0.27 -23.75
N ALA A 137 -17.68 -0.91 -24.33
CA ALA A 137 -17.77 -2.38 -24.47
C ALA A 137 -16.51 -3.00 -25.11
N GLY A 138 -16.01 -2.42 -26.20
CA GLY A 138 -14.79 -2.87 -26.87
C GLY A 138 -13.55 -2.79 -26.00
N LEU A 139 -13.38 -1.67 -25.30
CA LEU A 139 -12.26 -1.46 -24.36
C LEU A 139 -12.30 -2.44 -23.19
N TRP A 140 -13.48 -2.74 -22.62
CA TRP A 140 -13.58 -3.71 -21.53
C TRP A 140 -13.18 -5.12 -21.97
N ARG A 141 -13.57 -5.55 -23.17
CA ARG A 141 -13.11 -6.82 -23.77
C ARG A 141 -11.59 -6.82 -23.98
N ALA A 142 -11.03 -5.72 -24.47
CA ALA A 142 -9.58 -5.57 -24.64
C ALA A 142 -8.82 -5.64 -23.30
N ILE A 143 -9.33 -4.98 -22.25
CA ILE A 143 -8.77 -5.05 -20.89
C ILE A 143 -8.81 -6.49 -20.35
N ALA A 144 -9.91 -7.21 -20.55
CA ALA A 144 -10.02 -8.61 -20.16
C ALA A 144 -9.02 -9.51 -20.90
N ALA A 145 -8.81 -9.28 -22.20
CA ALA A 145 -7.78 -9.97 -22.99
C ALA A 145 -6.35 -9.70 -22.45
N LEU A 146 -6.06 -8.49 -21.98
CA LEU A 146 -4.78 -8.18 -21.32
C LEU A 146 -4.59 -8.97 -20.02
N VAL A 147 -5.65 -9.13 -19.21
CA VAL A 147 -5.61 -9.96 -17.99
C VAL A 147 -5.24 -11.41 -18.34
N ARG A 148 -5.88 -12.00 -19.36
CA ARG A 148 -5.57 -13.37 -19.83
C ARG A 148 -4.11 -13.49 -20.25
N ARG A 149 -3.63 -12.56 -21.09
CA ARG A 149 -2.24 -12.56 -21.59
C ARG A 149 -1.22 -12.37 -20.46
N ALA A 150 -1.49 -11.50 -19.50
CA ALA A 150 -0.62 -11.26 -18.36
C ALA A 150 -0.54 -12.47 -17.42
N ASP A 151 -1.67 -13.15 -17.16
CA ASP A 151 -1.71 -14.40 -16.37
C ASP A 151 -0.92 -15.54 -17.04
N GLN A 152 -0.90 -15.57 -18.37
CA GLN A 152 -0.10 -16.51 -19.17
C GLN A 152 1.38 -16.11 -19.27
N GLY A 153 1.79 -14.97 -18.73
CA GLY A 153 3.17 -14.47 -18.82
C GLY A 153 3.53 -13.87 -20.20
N ALA A 154 2.54 -13.60 -21.07
CA ALA A 154 2.75 -13.07 -22.42
C ALA A 154 2.87 -11.54 -22.48
N LEU A 155 2.83 -10.84 -21.33
CA LEU A 155 2.93 -9.39 -21.20
C LEU A 155 3.89 -9.02 -20.05
N PRO A 156 5.22 -9.19 -20.25
CA PRO A 156 6.19 -8.94 -19.19
C PRO A 156 6.21 -7.47 -18.72
N GLU A 157 5.86 -6.52 -19.58
CA GLU A 157 5.89 -5.08 -19.26
C GLU A 157 4.77 -4.63 -18.32
N LEU A 158 3.57 -5.21 -18.44
CA LEU A 158 2.48 -4.96 -17.47
C LEU A 158 2.64 -5.84 -16.23
N GLY A 159 3.08 -7.08 -16.46
CA GLY A 159 3.25 -8.11 -15.44
C GLY A 159 2.01 -8.32 -14.57
N ARG A 160 2.25 -8.78 -13.35
CA ARG A 160 1.20 -9.10 -12.38
C ARG A 160 0.46 -7.87 -11.88
N ALA A 161 1.14 -6.73 -11.74
CA ALA A 161 0.56 -5.51 -11.19
C ALA A 161 -0.52 -4.93 -12.13
N GLY A 162 -0.24 -4.87 -13.44
CA GLY A 162 -1.23 -4.46 -14.44
C GLY A 162 -2.45 -5.37 -14.48
N ALA A 163 -2.25 -6.69 -14.38
CA ALA A 163 -3.36 -7.66 -14.31
C ALA A 163 -4.28 -7.44 -13.09
N ILE A 164 -3.70 -7.14 -11.92
CA ILE A 164 -4.45 -6.84 -10.69
C ILE A 164 -5.28 -5.58 -10.85
N LEU A 165 -4.72 -4.51 -11.42
CA LEU A 165 -5.44 -3.25 -11.63
C LEU A 165 -6.53 -3.38 -12.69
N ALA A 166 -6.25 -4.05 -13.81
CA ALA A 166 -7.24 -4.35 -14.85
C ALA A 166 -8.42 -5.17 -14.29
N ALA A 167 -8.15 -6.20 -13.49
CA ALA A 167 -9.19 -6.99 -12.83
C ALA A 167 -9.98 -6.19 -11.78
N ALA A 168 -9.33 -5.30 -11.04
CA ALA A 168 -10.00 -4.40 -10.10
C ALA A 168 -10.92 -3.40 -10.82
N ALA A 169 -10.51 -2.91 -12.00
CA ALA A 169 -11.31 -2.04 -12.85
C ALA A 169 -12.53 -2.77 -13.42
N LEU A 170 -12.35 -3.98 -13.99
CA LEU A 170 -13.46 -4.82 -14.46
C LEU A 170 -14.49 -5.09 -13.35
N ARG A 171 -14.03 -5.35 -12.11
CA ARG A 171 -14.90 -5.49 -10.94
C ARG A 171 -15.64 -4.20 -10.58
N GLY A 172 -14.97 -3.05 -10.69
CA GLY A 172 -15.51 -1.75 -10.30
C GLY A 172 -16.49 -1.17 -11.31
N SER A 173 -16.44 -1.63 -12.56
CA SER A 173 -17.28 -1.14 -13.65
C SER A 173 -18.75 -1.49 -13.47
N THR A 174 -19.62 -0.56 -13.87
CA THR A 174 -21.06 -0.76 -13.94
C THR A 174 -21.51 -1.29 -15.30
N SER A 175 -20.65 -1.28 -16.33
CA SER A 175 -20.95 -1.81 -17.66
C SER A 175 -21.31 -3.30 -17.64
N PRO A 176 -22.36 -3.73 -18.37
CA PRO A 176 -22.70 -5.15 -18.48
C PRO A 176 -21.57 -5.96 -19.14
N ASP A 177 -20.89 -5.41 -20.14
CA ASP A 177 -19.76 -6.06 -20.83
C ASP A 177 -18.59 -6.32 -19.89
N ALA A 178 -18.22 -5.33 -19.07
CA ALA A 178 -17.16 -5.49 -18.07
C ALA A 178 -17.48 -6.60 -17.06
N ARG A 179 -18.73 -6.68 -16.61
CA ARG A 179 -19.17 -7.74 -15.67
C ARG A 179 -19.19 -9.12 -16.33
N ALA A 180 -19.62 -9.20 -17.60
CA ALA A 180 -19.61 -10.45 -18.35
C ALA A 180 -18.17 -10.98 -18.53
N GLU A 181 -17.24 -10.10 -18.91
CA GLU A 181 -15.82 -10.44 -19.00
C GLU A 181 -15.21 -10.81 -17.65
N ALA A 182 -15.55 -10.06 -16.59
CA ALA A 182 -15.08 -10.38 -15.24
C ALA A 182 -15.53 -11.78 -14.80
N ALA A 183 -16.78 -12.16 -15.11
CA ALA A 183 -17.32 -13.48 -14.81
C ALA A 183 -16.58 -14.59 -15.59
N ALA A 184 -16.33 -14.40 -16.88
CA ALA A 184 -15.58 -15.35 -17.69
C ALA A 184 -14.15 -15.57 -17.15
N LEU A 185 -13.47 -14.49 -16.76
CA LEU A 185 -12.09 -14.55 -16.26
C LEU A 185 -11.93 -15.31 -14.93
N VAL A 186 -12.99 -15.45 -14.11
CA VAL A 186 -12.92 -16.17 -12.82
C VAL A 186 -12.46 -17.61 -13.02
N ASP A 187 -12.91 -18.26 -14.10
CA ASP A 187 -12.64 -19.67 -14.37
C ASP A 187 -11.35 -19.86 -15.18
N GLU A 188 -10.89 -18.83 -15.90
CA GLU A 188 -9.73 -18.90 -16.78
C GLU A 188 -8.40 -18.55 -16.09
N VAL A 189 -8.41 -17.53 -15.22
CA VAL A 189 -7.19 -16.95 -14.63
C VAL A 189 -6.61 -17.87 -13.56
N ARG A 190 -5.29 -18.09 -13.60
CA ARG A 190 -4.54 -18.95 -12.66
C ARG A 190 -4.12 -18.21 -11.39
N ASP A 191 -3.80 -16.91 -11.48
CA ASP A 191 -3.38 -16.12 -10.32
C ASP A 191 -4.50 -16.03 -9.26
N PRO A 192 -4.24 -16.47 -8.01
CA PRO A 192 -5.27 -16.53 -6.98
C PRO A 192 -5.75 -15.14 -6.52
N ILE A 193 -4.91 -14.11 -6.60
CA ILE A 193 -5.28 -12.73 -6.21
C ILE A 193 -6.21 -12.15 -7.26
N VAL A 194 -5.85 -12.27 -8.54
CA VAL A 194 -6.67 -11.79 -9.66
C VAL A 194 -8.03 -12.50 -9.66
N ARG A 195 -8.02 -13.83 -9.52
CA ARG A 195 -9.25 -14.63 -9.39
C ARG A 195 -10.12 -14.19 -8.21
N SER A 196 -9.52 -13.93 -7.04
CA SER A 196 -10.26 -13.46 -5.86
C SER A 196 -10.93 -12.12 -6.10
N LEU A 197 -10.25 -11.18 -6.76
CA LEU A 197 -10.83 -9.87 -7.09
C LEU A 197 -12.02 -10.01 -8.03
N LEU A 198 -11.91 -10.86 -9.06
CA LEU A 198 -12.98 -11.06 -10.04
C LEU A 198 -14.21 -11.75 -9.45
N ARG A 199 -14.04 -12.69 -8.51
CA ARG A 199 -15.18 -13.37 -7.83
C ARG A 199 -16.10 -12.41 -7.10
N ASP A 200 -15.54 -11.37 -6.50
CA ASP A 200 -16.33 -10.34 -5.82
C ASP A 200 -17.24 -9.57 -6.80
N ALA A 201 -16.86 -9.48 -8.09
CA ALA A 201 -17.66 -8.82 -9.13
C ALA A 201 -18.94 -9.59 -9.48
N VAL A 202 -18.84 -10.93 -9.51
CA VAL A 202 -19.93 -11.84 -9.91
C VAL A 202 -20.98 -11.99 -8.82
N SER A 203 -20.61 -11.73 -7.56
CA SER A 203 -21.50 -11.84 -6.40
C SER A 203 -21.83 -10.48 -5.76
N PRO A 204 -22.38 -9.49 -6.51
CA PRO A 204 -22.62 -8.15 -5.98
C PRO A 204 -23.67 -8.16 -4.83
N GLY A 205 -24.52 -9.18 -4.78
CA GLY A 205 -25.55 -9.38 -3.75
C GLY A 205 -25.04 -9.97 -2.43
N ARG A 206 -23.77 -10.40 -2.35
CA ARG A 206 -23.18 -10.95 -1.11
C ARG A 206 -22.25 -9.96 -0.43
N ARG A 207 -22.58 -8.66 -0.48
CA ARG A 207 -22.16 -7.79 0.63
C ARG A 207 -22.83 -8.36 1.89
N PRO A 208 -22.11 -8.65 2.97
CA PRO A 208 -22.74 -8.97 4.24
C PRO A 208 -23.49 -7.73 4.73
N SER A 209 -24.73 -7.58 4.27
CA SER A 209 -25.73 -6.71 4.85
C SER A 209 -26.10 -7.34 6.20
N ARG A 210 -25.29 -7.05 7.20
CA ARG A 210 -25.54 -7.44 8.58
C ARG A 210 -26.47 -6.38 9.17
N ALA A 211 -27.76 -6.47 8.84
CA ALA A 211 -28.80 -5.86 9.65
C ALA A 211 -28.94 -6.72 10.93
N PRO A 212 -28.73 -6.17 12.14
CA PRO A 212 -28.93 -6.91 13.37
C PRO A 212 -30.41 -6.86 13.73
N GLY A 213 -31.11 -7.98 13.57
CA GLY A 213 -32.54 -8.08 13.89
C GLY A 213 -32.91 -9.48 14.38
N ALA A 214 -32.91 -9.63 15.70
CA ALA A 214 -33.67 -10.60 16.48
C ALA A 214 -33.40 -12.10 16.30
N ALA A 215 -32.58 -12.66 17.20
CA ALA A 215 -32.92 -13.91 17.88
C ALA A 215 -32.22 -14.02 19.25
N ALA A 216 -33.06 -14.08 20.31
CA ALA A 216 -32.95 -14.81 21.58
C ALA A 216 -31.55 -15.18 22.11
N GLY A 217 -31.14 -14.75 23.30
CA GLY A 217 -31.70 -15.22 24.59
C GLY A 217 -31.09 -16.59 24.91
N GLY A 218 -30.02 -16.70 25.69
CA GLY A 218 -30.00 -16.60 27.15
C GLY A 218 -29.23 -17.82 27.68
N GLY A 219 -28.27 -17.62 28.57
CA GLY A 219 -27.44 -18.72 29.10
C GLY A 219 -26.26 -18.21 29.90
N GLU A 220 -26.51 -17.90 31.17
CA GLU A 220 -25.55 -17.56 32.21
C GLU A 220 -24.50 -18.67 32.45
N GLY A 221 -23.32 -18.24 32.93
CA GLY A 221 -22.55 -19.04 33.90
C GLY A 221 -21.11 -19.34 33.51
N ALA A 222 -20.18 -18.68 34.20
CA ALA A 222 -18.97 -19.23 34.81
C ALA A 222 -17.72 -18.34 34.59
N SER A 223 -17.34 -17.69 35.69
CA SER A 223 -16.03 -17.08 35.91
C SER A 223 -14.92 -18.15 35.86
N GLY A 224 -14.07 -18.09 34.83
CA GLY A 224 -12.85 -18.90 34.73
C GLY A 224 -11.86 -18.19 33.81
N GLY A 225 -10.64 -17.96 34.31
CA GLY A 225 -9.62 -17.10 33.70
C GLY A 225 -9.53 -17.17 32.18
N ALA A 226 -9.84 -16.05 31.53
CA ALA A 226 -9.89 -15.97 30.07
C ALA A 226 -8.47 -16.21 29.47
N PRO A 227 -8.32 -17.18 28.56
CA PRO A 227 -7.06 -17.43 27.87
C PRO A 227 -6.76 -16.27 26.91
N TRP A 228 -5.57 -15.69 27.03
CA TRP A 228 -5.07 -14.57 26.21
C TRP A 228 -4.68 -15.03 24.77
N ALA A 229 -5.20 -16.16 24.32
CA ALA A 229 -4.75 -16.83 23.11
C ALA A 229 -5.60 -16.45 21.88
N ALA A 230 -4.95 -15.76 20.94
CA ALA A 230 -5.22 -15.72 19.50
C ALA A 230 -6.71 -15.64 19.08
N GLY A 231 -7.29 -14.44 19.17
CA GLY A 231 -8.62 -14.16 18.65
C GLY A 231 -8.65 -14.07 17.12
N GLY A 232 -9.36 -15.00 16.49
CA GLY A 232 -9.92 -14.82 15.15
C GLY A 232 -10.86 -13.61 15.14
N ALA A 233 -10.69 -12.75 14.15
CA ALA A 233 -11.36 -11.46 14.01
C ALA A 233 -12.79 -11.60 13.49
N GLU A 234 -13.67 -12.26 14.26
CA GLU A 234 -15.07 -12.39 13.92
C GLU A 234 -15.94 -11.84 15.06
N ARG A 235 -16.18 -10.51 15.09
CA ARG A 235 -17.14 -9.86 16.01
C ARG A 235 -17.78 -8.58 15.48
N ASP A 236 -18.96 -8.33 16.05
CA ASP A 236 -19.98 -7.32 15.75
C ASP A 236 -19.49 -5.86 15.69
N ALA A 237 -20.23 -5.02 14.95
CA ALA A 237 -19.92 -3.62 14.68
C ALA A 237 -19.89 -2.70 15.92
N GLY A 238 -20.40 -3.16 17.06
CA GLY A 238 -20.35 -2.44 18.34
C GLY A 238 -19.21 -2.84 19.28
N ASP A 239 -18.52 -3.96 19.00
CA ASP A 239 -17.46 -4.45 19.87
C ASP A 239 -16.16 -3.64 19.65
N PRO A 240 -15.46 -3.22 20.72
CA PRO A 240 -14.21 -2.49 20.61
C PRO A 240 -13.21 -3.31 19.77
N ALA A 241 -12.54 -2.66 18.82
CA ALA A 241 -11.53 -3.34 18.02
C ALA A 241 -10.34 -3.69 18.92
N ARG A 242 -10.13 -4.99 19.15
CA ARG A 242 -9.04 -5.50 19.97
C ARG A 242 -7.84 -5.86 19.09
N LEU A 243 -6.69 -5.25 19.35
CA LEU A 243 -5.42 -5.60 18.73
C LEU A 243 -4.49 -6.17 19.80
N ALA A 244 -3.94 -7.35 19.58
CA ALA A 244 -2.90 -7.91 20.44
C ALA A 244 -1.52 -7.71 19.80
N GLY A 245 -0.52 -7.38 20.60
CA GLY A 245 0.86 -7.22 20.16
C GLY A 245 1.85 -7.13 21.33
N GLU A 246 3.04 -6.59 21.06
CA GLU A 246 4.03 -6.30 22.09
C GLU A 246 4.26 -4.80 22.23
N LEU A 247 4.32 -4.31 23.48
CA LEU A 247 4.65 -2.93 23.76
C LEU A 247 6.09 -2.63 23.32
N ALA A 248 6.24 -1.70 22.40
CA ALA A 248 7.50 -1.31 21.80
C ALA A 248 7.90 0.12 22.24
N PRO A 249 9.21 0.42 22.35
CA PRO A 249 9.70 1.78 22.64
C PRO A 249 9.18 2.77 21.58
N PRO A 250 8.61 3.93 21.92
CA PRO A 250 8.12 4.91 20.94
C PRO A 250 9.19 5.28 19.89
N PRO A 251 8.79 5.65 18.66
CA PRO A 251 9.76 6.08 17.65
C PRO A 251 10.55 7.26 18.21
N ARG A 252 11.88 7.19 18.08
CA ARG A 252 12.78 8.26 18.50
C ARG A 252 12.91 9.26 17.37
N GLY A 253 13.05 10.54 17.70
CA GLY A 253 13.33 11.57 16.70
C GLY A 253 14.64 11.31 15.95
N PRO A 254 14.81 11.82 14.72
CA PRO A 254 15.98 11.56 13.89
C PRO A 254 17.28 12.01 14.57
N VAL A 255 17.29 13.19 15.21
CA VAL A 255 18.45 13.71 15.94
C VAL A 255 18.87 12.78 17.07
N GLN A 256 17.91 12.30 17.87
CA GLN A 256 18.20 11.36 18.96
C GLN A 256 18.74 10.03 18.44
N LEU A 257 18.21 9.53 17.32
CA LEU A 257 18.72 8.32 16.68
C LEU A 257 20.17 8.50 16.24
N VAL A 258 20.51 9.61 15.57
CA VAL A 258 21.88 9.90 15.14
C VAL A 258 22.84 9.97 16.33
N LEU A 259 22.48 10.72 17.38
CA LEU A 259 23.33 10.83 18.57
C LEU A 259 23.52 9.49 19.28
N LEU A 260 22.46 8.69 19.45
CA LEU A 260 22.56 7.36 20.08
C LEU A 260 23.33 6.36 19.22
N ALA A 261 23.23 6.48 17.89
CA ALA A 261 23.98 5.63 16.95
C ALA A 261 25.46 6.01 16.97
N ALA A 262 25.80 7.29 16.86
CA ALA A 262 27.18 7.78 16.86
C ALA A 262 27.91 7.48 18.17
N THR A 263 27.23 7.52 19.31
CA THR A 263 27.79 7.16 20.62
C THR A 263 27.85 5.65 20.87
N GLY A 264 27.34 4.80 19.97
CA GLY A 264 27.27 3.35 20.16
C GLY A 264 26.24 2.89 21.21
N ILE A 265 25.61 3.81 21.94
CA ILE A 265 24.60 3.49 22.97
C ILE A 265 23.42 2.73 22.38
N LEU A 266 23.04 3.02 21.13
CA LEU A 266 21.95 2.32 20.46
C LEU A 266 22.24 0.81 20.35
N LEU A 267 23.48 0.43 20.02
CA LEU A 267 23.92 -0.96 19.95
C LEU A 267 23.81 -1.64 21.32
N VAL A 268 24.30 -0.99 22.37
CA VAL A 268 24.21 -1.48 23.76
C VAL A 268 22.75 -1.73 24.16
N ILE A 269 21.85 -0.78 23.88
CA ILE A 269 20.41 -0.93 24.17
C ILE A 269 19.81 -2.13 23.43
N HIS A 270 20.20 -2.36 22.18
CA HIS A 270 19.73 -3.50 21.40
C HIS A 270 20.27 -4.84 21.93
N LEU A 271 21.55 -4.90 22.29
CA LEU A 271 22.17 -6.09 22.89
C LEU A 271 21.52 -6.43 24.24
N VAL A 272 21.35 -5.45 25.12
CA VAL A 272 20.68 -5.66 26.42
C VAL A 272 19.24 -6.15 26.23
N ARG A 273 18.51 -5.62 25.24
CA ARG A 273 17.16 -6.09 24.92
C ARG A 273 17.12 -7.50 24.35
N LEU A 274 18.06 -7.82 23.48
CA LEU A 274 18.18 -9.15 22.89
C LEU A 274 18.51 -10.17 23.99
N ALA A 275 19.49 -9.86 24.84
CA ALA A 275 19.86 -10.67 26.00
C ALA A 275 18.67 -10.81 26.98
N GLY A 276 17.96 -9.73 27.29
CA GLY A 276 16.77 -9.79 28.13
C GLY A 276 15.67 -10.68 27.55
N ARG A 277 15.42 -10.63 26.24
CA ARG A 277 14.45 -11.50 25.57
C ARG A 277 14.89 -12.95 25.53
N GLY A 278 16.17 -13.22 25.26
CA GLY A 278 16.72 -14.58 25.18
C GLY A 278 16.88 -15.24 26.55
N LEU A 279 17.65 -14.61 27.43
CA LEU A 279 18.06 -15.15 28.73
C LEU A 279 16.93 -15.07 29.76
N LEU A 280 16.25 -13.92 29.85
CA LEU A 280 15.24 -13.68 30.89
C LEU A 280 13.80 -13.93 30.42
N ARG A 281 13.61 -14.32 29.16
CA ARG A 281 12.30 -14.38 28.49
C ARG A 281 11.48 -13.12 28.72
N TYR A 282 12.14 -11.97 28.73
CA TYR A 282 11.51 -10.69 29.03
C TYR A 282 10.57 -10.29 27.88
N ARG A 283 9.27 -10.25 28.17
CA ARG A 283 8.23 -9.86 27.21
C ARG A 283 7.34 -8.78 27.78
N ARG A 284 6.76 -7.95 26.91
CA ARG A 284 5.75 -6.96 27.29
C ARG A 284 4.51 -7.12 26.40
N PRO A 285 3.76 -8.22 26.51
CA PRO A 285 2.49 -8.34 25.79
C PRO A 285 1.59 -7.15 26.12
N ALA A 286 0.94 -6.62 25.09
CA ALA A 286 0.00 -5.54 25.24
C ALA A 286 -1.20 -5.75 24.31
N ALA A 287 -2.36 -5.33 24.78
CA ALA A 287 -3.60 -5.31 24.04
C ALA A 287 -4.08 -3.87 23.91
N LEU A 288 -4.56 -3.53 22.72
CA LEU A 288 -5.19 -2.28 22.41
C LEU A 288 -6.68 -2.52 22.21
N GLU A 289 -7.52 -1.80 22.94
CA GLU A 289 -8.96 -1.76 22.69
C GLU A 289 -9.32 -0.39 22.15
N ILE A 290 -9.73 -0.31 20.89
CA ILE A 290 -10.14 0.92 20.23
C ILE A 290 -11.66 1.02 20.27
N SER A 291 -12.15 2.08 20.90
CA SER A 291 -13.57 2.45 20.98
C SER A 291 -13.80 3.85 20.40
N PRO A 292 -15.05 4.24 20.10
CA PRO A 292 -15.37 5.60 19.66
C PRO A 292 -15.03 6.69 20.69
N ARG A 293 -14.93 6.33 21.99
CA ARG A 293 -14.67 7.27 23.10
C ARG A 293 -13.19 7.44 23.40
N GLY A 294 -12.38 6.43 23.09
CA GLY A 294 -10.97 6.41 23.48
C GLY A 294 -10.30 5.09 23.15
N VAL A 295 -9.01 5.04 23.44
CA VAL A 295 -8.16 3.88 23.28
C VAL A 295 -7.69 3.40 24.65
N ILE A 296 -7.98 2.14 24.99
CA ILE A 296 -7.47 1.51 26.20
C ILE A 296 -6.25 0.66 25.81
N VAL A 297 -5.11 0.93 26.46
CA VAL A 297 -3.87 0.17 26.33
C VAL A 297 -3.70 -0.65 27.60
N ARG A 298 -3.84 -1.98 27.49
CA ARG A 298 -3.48 -2.91 28.56
C ARG A 298 -2.11 -3.48 28.26
N SER A 299 -1.18 -3.38 29.19
CA SER A 299 0.16 -3.92 29.03
C SER A 299 0.57 -4.70 30.26
N ARG A 300 1.25 -5.82 30.04
CA ARG A 300 1.76 -6.70 31.08
C ARG A 300 3.24 -6.92 30.84
N THR A 301 4.07 -6.70 31.85
CA THR A 301 5.50 -6.99 31.81
C THR A 301 5.72 -8.38 32.38
N GLU A 302 6.31 -9.26 31.59
CA GLU A 302 6.60 -10.64 31.95
C GLU A 302 8.10 -10.88 32.01
N LEU A 303 8.54 -11.59 33.05
CA LEU A 303 9.92 -12.04 33.23
C LEU A 303 9.88 -13.52 33.61
N PHE A 304 10.65 -14.36 32.91
CA PHE A 304 10.60 -15.81 33.08
C PHE A 304 9.18 -16.41 32.96
N GLY A 305 8.34 -15.80 32.13
CA GLY A 305 6.93 -16.20 31.95
C GLY A 305 5.99 -15.83 33.10
N ARG A 306 6.47 -15.12 34.14
CA ARG A 306 5.64 -14.62 35.23
C ARG A 306 5.32 -13.15 35.05
N ALA A 307 4.09 -12.75 35.39
CA ALA A 307 3.67 -11.35 35.39
C ALA A 307 4.40 -10.59 36.51
N LEU A 308 5.16 -9.57 36.16
CA LEU A 308 5.78 -8.66 37.13
C LEU A 308 4.93 -7.43 37.38
N ARG A 309 4.31 -6.90 36.32
CA ARG A 309 3.57 -5.64 36.38
C ARG A 309 2.49 -5.62 35.32
N GLU A 310 1.28 -5.24 35.70
CA GLU A 310 0.18 -4.96 34.79
C GLU A 310 -0.15 -3.47 34.86
N GLN A 311 -0.46 -2.87 33.72
CA GLN A 311 -0.77 -1.45 33.60
C GLN A 311 -1.83 -1.25 32.53
N GLU A 312 -2.89 -0.55 32.89
CA GLU A 312 -3.95 -0.11 31.99
C GLU A 312 -3.88 1.40 31.84
N THR A 313 -3.83 1.89 30.59
CA THR A 313 -3.78 3.31 30.26
C THR A 313 -4.95 3.64 29.35
N TYR A 314 -5.84 4.53 29.78
CA TYR A 314 -6.91 5.07 28.95
C TYR A 314 -6.48 6.38 28.30
N ILE A 315 -6.60 6.46 26.97
CA ILE A 315 -6.30 7.66 26.17
C ILE A 315 -7.61 8.10 25.50
N PRO A 316 -8.25 9.19 25.96
CA PRO A 316 -9.47 9.68 25.32
C PRO A 316 -9.16 10.19 23.90
N VAL A 317 -10.13 10.08 22.99
CA VAL A 317 -9.96 10.47 21.58
C VAL A 317 -9.54 11.93 21.44
N GLU A 318 -10.14 12.83 22.23
CA GLU A 318 -9.82 14.26 22.26
C GLU A 318 -8.39 14.57 22.74
N ALA A 319 -7.76 13.62 23.44
CA ALA A 319 -6.36 13.72 23.84
C ALA A 319 -5.41 13.02 22.86
N LEU A 320 -5.89 12.38 21.79
CA LEU A 320 -5.06 11.68 20.83
C LEU A 320 -4.63 12.64 19.71
N LEU A 321 -3.37 13.07 19.71
CA LEU A 321 -2.84 13.94 18.65
C LEU A 321 -2.65 13.18 17.34
N ARG A 322 -2.21 11.92 17.42
CA ARG A 322 -1.91 11.11 16.23
C ARG A 322 -2.06 9.64 16.55
N ALA A 323 -2.78 8.94 15.68
CA ALA A 323 -2.81 7.48 15.62
C ALA A 323 -2.38 7.06 14.21
N THR A 324 -1.20 6.45 14.09
CA THR A 324 -0.67 6.07 12.78
C THR A 324 -0.15 4.65 12.81
N ARG A 325 -0.36 3.94 11.71
CA ARG A 325 0.40 2.73 11.41
C ARG A 325 1.78 3.14 10.90
N GLU A 326 2.81 2.57 11.47
CA GLU A 326 4.20 2.70 11.05
C GLU A 326 4.68 1.32 10.55
N VAL A 327 5.11 1.25 9.29
CA VAL A 327 5.82 0.07 8.76
C VAL A 327 7.30 0.33 8.99
N ARG A 328 7.86 -0.28 10.03
CA ARG A 328 9.22 0.02 10.48
C ARG A 328 10.24 -0.60 9.51
N TYR A 329 10.98 0.29 8.83
CA TYR A 329 12.10 -0.02 7.93
C TYR A 329 11.82 -1.15 6.93
N PRO A 330 11.00 -0.91 5.91
CA PRO A 330 10.66 -1.93 4.89
C PRO A 330 11.86 -2.38 4.04
N ARG A 331 13.07 -1.87 4.31
CA ARG A 331 14.32 -2.21 3.62
C ARG A 331 15.47 -2.51 4.58
N LEU A 332 15.22 -2.66 5.89
CA LEU A 332 16.32 -2.90 6.84
C LEU A 332 17.01 -4.23 6.55
N GLY A 333 16.25 -5.27 6.17
CA GLY A 333 16.81 -6.58 5.83
C GLY A 333 17.77 -6.44 4.65
N LEU A 334 17.33 -5.75 3.60
CA LEU A 334 18.17 -5.40 2.44
C LEU A 334 19.45 -4.65 2.84
N TYR A 335 19.35 -3.57 3.63
CA TYR A 335 20.54 -2.80 4.00
C TYR A 335 21.48 -3.58 4.92
N ALA A 336 20.95 -4.35 5.87
CA ALA A 336 21.75 -5.20 6.73
C ALA A 336 22.46 -6.28 5.92
N GLY A 337 21.78 -6.84 4.92
CA GLY A 337 22.36 -7.80 3.99
C GLY A 337 23.48 -7.19 3.16
N LEU A 338 23.27 -6.03 2.54
CA LEU A 338 24.29 -5.32 1.78
C LEU A 338 25.54 -5.01 2.61
N VAL A 339 25.36 -4.62 3.88
CA VAL A 339 26.48 -4.39 4.80
C VAL A 339 27.20 -5.70 5.13
N ALA A 340 26.47 -6.78 5.39
CA ALA A 340 27.06 -8.10 5.65
C ALA A 340 27.85 -8.62 4.43
N LEU A 341 27.30 -8.47 3.23
CA LEU A 341 27.96 -8.81 1.97
C LEU A 341 29.22 -7.97 1.75
N GLY A 342 29.13 -6.65 1.97
CA GLY A 342 30.26 -5.74 1.81
C GLY A 342 31.41 -6.06 2.77
N LEU A 343 31.10 -6.27 4.06
CA LEU A 343 32.10 -6.66 5.07
C LEU A 343 32.70 -8.04 4.79
N GLY A 344 31.88 -9.04 4.45
CA GLY A 344 32.35 -10.38 4.12
C GLY A 344 33.20 -10.39 2.85
N THR A 345 32.84 -9.59 1.85
CA THR A 345 33.64 -9.44 0.62
C THR A 345 34.98 -8.78 0.91
N TYR A 346 34.97 -7.66 1.63
CA TYR A 346 36.20 -6.95 1.97
C TYR A 346 37.18 -7.83 2.76
N LEU A 347 36.73 -8.40 3.89
CA LEU A 347 37.58 -9.23 4.74
C LEU A 347 37.98 -10.54 4.05
N GLY A 348 37.04 -11.20 3.37
CA GLY A 348 37.30 -12.47 2.68
C GLY A 348 38.31 -12.32 1.55
N VAL A 349 38.16 -11.29 0.70
CA VAL A 349 39.10 -11.02 -0.40
C VAL A 349 40.47 -10.58 0.12
N SER A 350 40.54 -9.75 1.16
CA SER A 350 41.82 -9.39 1.78
C SER A 350 42.59 -10.63 2.27
N LEU A 351 41.91 -11.53 2.99
CA LEU A 351 42.52 -12.79 3.46
C LEU A 351 42.93 -13.72 2.32
N LEU A 352 42.14 -13.78 1.23
CA LEU A 352 42.49 -14.55 0.04
C LEU A 352 43.75 -13.99 -0.64
N VAL A 353 43.84 -12.67 -0.79
CA VAL A 353 45.01 -12.01 -1.39
C VAL A 353 46.25 -12.23 -0.52
N ASP A 354 46.13 -12.08 0.79
CA ASP A 354 47.24 -12.31 1.73
C ASP A 354 47.65 -13.78 1.76
N GLY A 355 46.69 -14.71 1.74
CA GLY A 355 46.94 -16.14 1.65
C GLY A 355 47.65 -16.54 0.36
N ALA A 356 47.25 -15.96 -0.77
CA ALA A 356 47.90 -16.18 -2.07
C ALA A 356 49.34 -15.64 -2.07
N ARG A 357 49.57 -14.44 -1.52
CA ARG A 357 50.91 -13.84 -1.39
C ARG A 357 51.82 -14.64 -0.47
N ALA A 358 51.27 -15.20 0.62
CA ALA A 358 52.01 -15.98 1.59
C ALA A 358 52.17 -17.47 1.21
N GLY A 359 51.49 -17.94 0.15
CA GLY A 359 51.43 -19.37 -0.19
C GLY A 359 50.75 -20.23 0.89
N SER A 360 49.83 -19.64 1.68
CA SER A 360 49.18 -20.31 2.80
C SER A 360 47.77 -20.81 2.42
N PRO A 361 47.55 -22.13 2.31
CA PRO A 361 46.24 -22.68 1.99
C PRO A 361 45.21 -22.46 3.11
N GLU A 362 45.66 -22.32 4.36
CA GLU A 362 44.78 -22.04 5.50
C GLU A 362 44.17 -20.64 5.40
N LEU A 363 44.97 -19.62 5.08
CA LEU A 363 44.48 -18.25 4.88
C LEU A 363 43.52 -18.17 3.69
N LEU A 364 43.80 -18.92 2.62
CA LEU A 364 42.89 -19.04 1.48
C LEU A 364 41.54 -19.66 1.90
N GLY A 365 41.58 -20.75 2.66
CA GLY A 365 40.38 -21.41 3.18
C GLY A 365 39.55 -20.52 4.10
N VAL A 366 40.19 -19.81 5.04
CA VAL A 366 39.51 -18.87 5.94
C VAL A 366 38.93 -17.70 5.16
N GLY A 367 39.66 -17.13 4.19
CA GLY A 367 39.17 -16.04 3.34
C GLY A 367 37.93 -16.44 2.53
N ALA A 368 37.94 -17.63 1.91
CA ALA A 368 36.79 -18.18 1.20
C ALA A 368 35.58 -18.40 2.13
N LEU A 369 35.82 -18.91 3.35
CA LEU A 369 34.77 -19.12 4.35
C LEU A 369 34.13 -17.80 4.81
N VAL A 370 34.94 -16.78 5.13
CA VAL A 370 34.45 -15.45 5.54
C VAL A 370 33.60 -14.82 4.44
N PHE A 371 34.05 -14.92 3.18
CA PHE A 371 33.28 -14.46 2.02
C PHE A 371 31.92 -15.18 1.93
N ALA A 372 31.92 -16.52 1.99
CA ALA A 372 30.70 -17.32 1.89
C ALA A 372 29.71 -17.02 3.03
N VAL A 373 30.20 -16.80 4.26
CA VAL A 373 29.35 -16.41 5.40
C VAL A 373 28.74 -15.03 5.17
N GLY A 374 29.49 -14.06 4.64
CA GLY A 374 28.95 -12.73 4.30
C GLY A 374 27.80 -12.81 3.27
N ALA A 375 27.99 -13.60 2.21
CA ALA A 375 26.96 -13.82 1.20
C ALA A 375 25.73 -14.57 1.76
N ALA A 376 25.95 -15.59 2.60
CA ALA A 376 24.86 -16.34 3.23
C ALA A 376 24.05 -15.46 4.20
N LEU A 377 24.71 -14.57 4.95
CA LEU A 377 24.04 -13.60 5.82
C LEU A 377 23.21 -12.60 5.03
N ASP A 378 23.70 -12.08 3.92
CA ASP A 378 22.94 -11.19 3.03
C ASP A 378 21.66 -11.85 2.51
N PHE A 379 21.81 -13.07 1.99
CA PHE A 379 20.67 -13.85 1.52
C PHE A 379 19.68 -14.15 2.65
N GLY A 380 20.16 -14.58 3.81
CA GLY A 380 19.34 -14.92 4.96
C GLY A 380 18.58 -13.72 5.54
N LEU A 381 19.24 -12.56 5.66
CA LEU A 381 18.62 -11.33 6.16
C LEU A 381 17.57 -10.78 5.19
N SER A 382 17.81 -10.91 3.88
CA SER A 382 16.84 -10.55 2.85
C SER A 382 15.59 -11.44 2.86
N HIS A 383 15.74 -12.73 3.21
CA HIS A 383 14.61 -13.66 3.36
C HIS A 383 13.89 -13.55 4.72
N LEU A 384 14.57 -13.17 5.80
CA LEU A 384 13.90 -12.89 7.07
C LEU A 384 12.94 -11.69 6.98
N GLU A 385 13.19 -10.79 6.04
CA GLU A 385 12.29 -9.68 5.73
C GLU A 385 10.94 -10.18 5.19
N THR A 386 10.91 -11.21 4.32
CA THR A 386 9.64 -11.77 3.83
C THR A 386 8.85 -12.46 4.93
N ALA A 387 9.51 -13.11 5.88
CA ALA A 387 8.85 -13.74 7.04
C ALA A 387 8.22 -12.72 8.01
N THR A 388 8.66 -11.46 7.97
CA THR A 388 8.09 -10.37 8.79
C THR A 388 7.12 -9.47 8.01
N ARG A 389 6.93 -9.72 6.70
CA ARG A 389 5.91 -9.03 5.89
C ARG A 389 4.52 -9.28 6.48
N GLY A 390 3.72 -8.22 6.54
CA GLY A 390 2.37 -8.25 7.09
C GLY A 390 2.27 -7.82 8.55
N ARG A 391 3.39 -7.75 9.30
CA ARG A 391 3.39 -7.18 10.64
C ARG A 391 3.73 -5.70 10.60
N CYS A 392 2.99 -4.92 11.37
CA CYS A 392 3.15 -3.48 11.48
C CYS A 392 3.24 -3.08 12.96
N ARG A 393 3.40 -1.77 13.15
CA ARG A 393 3.38 -1.13 14.45
C ARG A 393 2.31 -0.05 14.44
N VAL A 394 1.49 -0.01 15.47
CA VAL A 394 0.55 1.10 15.71
C VAL A 394 1.17 2.03 16.74
N VAL A 395 1.27 3.31 16.41
CA VAL A 395 1.82 4.36 17.28
C VAL A 395 0.71 5.32 17.65
N LEU A 396 0.52 5.52 18.95
CA LEU A 396 -0.44 6.43 19.55
C LEU A 396 0.33 7.54 20.25
N VAL A 397 0.11 8.78 19.81
CA VAL A 397 0.74 9.97 20.37
C VAL A 397 -0.34 10.78 21.09
N PRO A 398 -0.41 10.73 22.42
CA PRO A 398 -1.32 11.58 23.17
C PRO A 398 -0.80 13.02 23.22
N ARG A 399 -1.69 13.97 23.50
CA ARG A 399 -1.41 15.40 23.67
C ARG A 399 -0.61 15.69 24.93
N LYS A 400 -0.86 14.90 25.97
CA LYS A 400 -0.13 14.92 27.24
C LYS A 400 0.28 13.49 27.58
N GLY A 401 1.53 13.30 27.95
CA GLY A 401 2.07 12.00 28.36
C GLY A 401 2.92 11.29 27.29
N PRO A 402 3.41 10.07 27.61
CA PRO A 402 4.31 9.34 26.74
C PRO A 402 3.59 8.71 25.55
N SER A 403 4.22 8.72 24.39
CA SER A 403 3.75 7.98 23.21
C SER A 403 3.78 6.47 23.48
N VAL A 404 2.69 5.81 23.10
CA VAL A 404 2.52 4.36 23.21
C VAL A 404 2.69 3.74 21.84
N ALA A 405 3.35 2.60 21.76
CA ALA A 405 3.41 1.88 20.51
C ALA A 405 3.31 0.37 20.70
N LEU A 406 2.50 -0.24 19.85
CA LEU A 406 2.23 -1.67 19.85
C LEU A 406 2.77 -2.27 18.55
N ALA A 407 3.69 -3.21 18.65
CA ALA A 407 4.36 -3.86 17.53
C ALA A 407 3.86 -5.30 17.32
N GLY A 408 4.08 -5.83 16.12
CA GLY A 408 3.74 -7.20 15.78
C GLY A 408 2.26 -7.40 15.43
N ILE A 409 1.56 -6.31 15.09
CA ILE A 409 0.13 -6.33 14.75
C ILE A 409 -0.03 -6.64 13.27
N ASP A 410 -1.01 -7.46 12.91
CA ASP A 410 -1.39 -7.64 11.51
C ASP A 410 -1.79 -6.31 10.85
N ARG A 411 -1.32 -6.11 9.62
CA ARG A 411 -1.51 -4.87 8.87
C ARG A 411 -2.98 -4.56 8.60
N ALA A 412 -3.78 -5.54 8.22
CA ALA A 412 -5.19 -5.35 7.90
C ALA A 412 -6.01 -5.09 9.16
N ALA A 413 -5.73 -5.82 10.24
CA ALA A 413 -6.34 -5.58 11.55
C ALA A 413 -6.04 -4.16 12.07
N ALA A 414 -4.80 -3.70 11.93
CA ALA A 414 -4.41 -2.34 12.32
C ALA A 414 -5.16 -1.26 11.51
N ASP A 415 -5.29 -1.43 10.19
CA ASP A 415 -5.99 -0.46 9.34
C ASP A 415 -7.49 -0.41 9.67
N LEU A 416 -8.12 -1.57 9.87
CA LEU A 416 -9.52 -1.66 10.26
C LEU A 416 -9.75 -0.97 11.61
N ALA A 417 -8.89 -1.23 12.59
CA ALA A 417 -9.04 -0.67 13.92
C ALA A 417 -8.77 0.84 13.95
N LEU A 418 -7.76 1.33 13.23
CA LEU A 418 -7.48 2.76 13.09
C LEU A 418 -8.60 3.49 12.33
N GLY A 419 -9.25 2.83 11.37
CA GLY A 419 -10.40 3.37 10.65
C GLY A 419 -11.64 3.62 11.52
N ARG A 420 -11.71 3.05 12.73
CA ARG A 420 -12.79 3.29 13.70
C ARG A 420 -12.57 4.54 14.54
N LEU A 421 -11.36 5.09 14.58
CA LEU A 421 -11.11 6.36 15.25
C LEU A 421 -11.68 7.49 14.39
N PRO A 422 -12.36 8.48 14.99
CA PRO A 422 -12.75 9.67 14.24
C PRO A 422 -11.49 10.34 13.71
N ARG A 423 -11.56 10.82 12.46
CA ARG A 423 -10.46 11.58 11.87
C ARG A 423 -10.29 12.87 12.68
N ALA A 424 -9.15 12.98 13.36
CA ALA A 424 -8.76 14.15 14.13
C ALA A 424 -8.46 15.35 13.22
#